data_AF-A0A519XRZ2-F1
#
_entry.id   AF-A0A519XRZ2-F1
#
_cell.length_a   1.000
_cell.length_b   1.000
_cell.length_c   1.000
_cell.angle_alpha   90.00
_cell.angle_beta   90.00
_cell.angle_gamma   90.00
#
_symmetry.space_group_name_H-M   'P 1'
#
loop_
_entity.id
_entity.type
_entity.pdbx_description
1 polymer ?
#
loop_
_entity_poly.entity_id
_entity_poly.type
_entity_poly.pdbx_seq_one_letter_code
_entity_poly.pdbx_strand_id
1 'polypeptide(L)' 'MKWLINNLILLFVVLSLSSCSDGAIKDVFVNIPNGNWSYDRPIKTVVEITDTSKPYNLLINFRHTEDYR' A
#
# COMPACT_ATOMS: atom_id res chain seq x y z
N MET A 1 31.86 22.78 17.12
CA MET A 1 30.67 23.01 16.29
C MET A 1 30.59 22.10 15.06
N LYS A 2 31.63 22.02 14.21
CA LYS A 2 31.62 21.16 13.00
C LYS A 2 31.36 19.66 13.25
N TRP A 3 31.89 19.12 14.35
CA TRP A 3 31.68 17.72 14.75
C TRP A 3 30.22 17.39 15.13
N LEU A 4 29.54 18.33 15.80
CA LEU A 4 28.12 18.22 16.15
C LEU A 4 27.23 18.25 14.90
N ILE A 5 27.55 19.14 13.95
CA ILE A 5 26.81 19.24 12.67
C ILE A 5 26.99 17.96 11.84
N ASN A 6 28.22 17.41 11.77
CA ASN A 6 28.48 16.17 11.03
C ASN A 6 27.71 14.97 11.62
N ASN A 7 27.65 14.84 12.94
CA ASN A 7 26.86 13.80 13.59
C ASN A 7 25.35 13.98 13.35
N LEU A 8 24.86 15.23 13.29
CA LEU A 8 23.45 15.50 13.02
C LEU A 8 23.05 15.13 11.59
N ILE A 9 23.93 15.41 10.62
CA ILE A 9 23.74 15.01 9.22
C ILE A 9 23.74 13.48 9.10
N LEU A 10 24.67 12.79 9.76
CA LEU A 10 24.72 11.33 9.76
C LEU A 10 23.43 10.72 10.32
N LEU A 11 22.92 11.27 11.43
CA LEU A 11 21.68 10.84 12.05
C LEU A 11 20.48 11.03 11.10
N PHE A 12 20.41 12.18 10.42
CA PHE A 12 19.35 12.46 9.45
C PHE A 12 19.35 11.47 8.28
N VAL A 13 20.52 11.11 7.77
CA VAL A 13 20.67 10.12 6.70
C VAL A 13 20.24 8.71 7.15
N VAL A 14 20.53 8.33 8.39
CA VAL A 14 20.10 7.03 8.93
C VAL A 14 18.57 6.97 9.09
N LEU A 15 17.96 8.07 9.55
CA LEU A 15 16.50 8.13 9.75
C LEU A 15 15.73 8.13 8.42
N SER A 16 16.25 8.75 7.36
CA SER A 16 15.57 8.83 6.05
C SER A 16 15.47 7.48 5.34
N LEU A 17 16.33 6.51 5.68
CA LEU A 17 16.30 5.15 5.13
C LEU A 17 15.14 4.29 5.68
N SER A 18 14.42 4.74 6.72
CA SER A 18 13.37 3.96 7.39
C SER A 18 11.97 4.05 6.78
N SER A 19 11.78 4.79 5.68
CA SER A 19 10.43 5.09 5.14
C SER A 19 9.79 4.00 4.26
N CYS A 20 10.42 2.83 4.10
CA CYS A 20 9.85 1.77 3.29
C CYS A 20 8.99 0.85 4.18
N SER A 21 7.67 1.01 4.15
CA SER A 21 6.75 0.01 4.70
C SER A 21 5.64 -0.33 3.70
N ASP A 22 5.58 -1.59 3.30
CA ASP A 22 4.38 -2.16 2.68
C ASP A 22 3.43 -2.59 3.80
N GLY A 23 2.70 -1.63 4.35
CA GLY A 23 1.84 -1.79 5.53
C GLY A 23 0.45 -2.37 5.22
N ALA A 24 0.24 -2.89 4.01
CA ALA A 24 -1.04 -3.46 3.62
C ALA A 24 -1.28 -4.78 4.36
N ILE A 25 -2.35 -4.85 5.15
CA ILE A 25 -2.79 -6.09 5.82
C ILE A 25 -3.24 -7.12 4.79
N LYS A 26 -3.73 -6.64 3.64
CA LYS A 26 -4.15 -7.46 2.50
C LYS A 26 -3.95 -6.67 1.22
N ASP A 27 -3.10 -7.16 0.32
CA ASP A 27 -2.96 -6.67 -1.05
C ASP A 27 -3.33 -7.80 -2.02
N VAL A 28 -4.35 -7.55 -2.87
CA VAL A 28 -4.89 -8.55 -3.80
C VAL A 28 -5.18 -7.91 -5.13
N PHE A 29 -4.66 -8.53 -6.18
CA PHE A 29 -4.95 -8.19 -7.57
C PHE A 29 -5.90 -9.22 -8.15
N VAL A 30 -7.07 -8.76 -8.62
CA VAL A 30 -8.05 -9.60 -9.31
C VAL A 30 -8.11 -9.15 -10.76
N ASN A 31 -7.75 -10.04 -11.67
CA ASN A 31 -7.89 -9.79 -13.10
C ASN A 31 -9.38 -9.85 -13.48
N ILE A 32 -9.85 -8.88 -14.26
CA ILE A 32 -11.21 -8.86 -14.81
C ILE A 32 -11.16 -9.41 -16.23
N PRO A 33 -11.53 -10.68 -16.46
CA PRO A 33 -11.50 -11.24 -17.80
C PRO A 33 -12.48 -10.50 -18.72
N ASN A 34 -12.01 -10.17 -19.92
CA ASN A 34 -12.78 -9.48 -20.96
C ASN A 34 -13.37 -8.12 -20.53
N GLY A 35 -12.81 -7.47 -19.50
CA GLY A 35 -13.27 -6.17 -19.01
C GLY A 35 -14.70 -6.16 -18.43
N ASN A 36 -15.33 -7.32 -18.26
CA ASN A 36 -16.72 -7.42 -17.85
C ASN A 36 -16.85 -7.51 -16.33
N TRP A 37 -16.67 -6.38 -15.64
CA TRP A 37 -17.03 -6.23 -14.24
C TRP A 37 -18.42 -5.61 -14.12
N SER A 38 -19.26 -6.19 -13.28
CA SER A 38 -20.67 -5.82 -13.16
C SER A 38 -21.14 -5.93 -11.70
N TYR A 39 -22.09 -5.09 -11.30
CA TYR A 39 -22.56 -4.98 -9.91
C TYR A 39 -23.26 -6.25 -9.40
N ASP A 40 -23.81 -7.06 -10.30
CA ASP A 40 -24.38 -8.39 -10.01
C ASP A 40 -23.30 -9.44 -9.71
N ARG A 41 -22.02 -9.16 -10.04
CA ARG A 41 -20.87 -10.04 -9.80
C ARG A 41 -19.73 -9.30 -9.10
N PRO A 42 -19.91 -8.93 -7.82
CA PRO A 42 -18.90 -8.21 -7.07
C PRO A 42 -17.69 -9.10 -6.76
N ILE A 43 -16.50 -8.49 -6.79
CA ILE A 43 -15.27 -9.12 -6.30
C ILE A 43 -15.32 -9.12 -4.76
N LYS A 44 -15.08 -10.28 -4.16
CA LYS A 44 -15.06 -10.44 -2.70
C LYS A 44 -13.65 -10.79 -2.25
N THR A 45 -13.22 -10.17 -1.16
CA THR A 45 -12.00 -10.50 -0.44
C THR A 45 -12.29 -10.53 1.04
N VAL A 46 -11.57 -11.37 1.78
CA VAL A 46 -11.66 -11.48 3.24
C VAL A 46 -10.42 -10.84 3.84
N VAL A 47 -10.63 -9.96 4.83
CA VAL A 47 -9.57 -9.31 5.59
C VAL A 47 -9.74 -9.72 7.05
N GLU A 48 -8.66 -10.20 7.66
CA GLU A 48 -8.65 -10.54 9.07
C GLU A 48 -8.33 -9.27 9.89
N ILE A 49 -9.23 -8.91 10.80
CA ILE A 49 -9.05 -7.78 11.70
C ILE A 49 -8.52 -8.30 13.04
N THR A 50 -7.22 -8.08 13.28
CA THR A 50 -6.53 -8.57 14.48
C THR A 50 -6.65 -7.62 15.68
N ASP A 51 -6.93 -6.33 15.45
CA ASP A 51 -6.98 -5.30 16.50
C ASP A 51 -8.11 -4.30 16.25
N THR A 52 -9.21 -4.44 16.98
CA THR A 52 -10.40 -3.59 16.81
C THR A 52 -10.23 -2.17 17.37
N SER A 53 -9.13 -1.88 18.08
CA SER A 53 -8.86 -0.54 18.62
C SER A 53 -8.25 0.42 17.60
N LYS A 54 -7.81 -0.11 16.44
CA LYS A 54 -7.15 0.66 15.40
C LYS A 54 -8.08 0.92 14.22
N PRO A 55 -8.01 2.11 13.59
CA PRO A 55 -8.66 2.34 12.31
C PRO A 55 -7.91 1.63 11.18
N TYR A 56 -8.66 1.17 10.19
CA TYR A 56 -8.12 0.50 8.99
C TYR A 56 -8.59 1.22 7.73
N ASN A 57 -7.67 1.41 6.78
CA ASN A 57 -7.98 2.02 5.49
C ASN A 57 -8.27 0.95 4.44
N LEU A 58 -9.33 1.15 3.67
CA LEU A 58 -9.64 0.33 2.49
C LEU A 58 -9.30 1.14 1.24
N LEU A 59 -8.30 0.69 0.51
CA LEU A 59 -7.80 1.35 -0.70
C LEU A 59 -8.07 0.42 -1.90
N ILE A 60 -8.84 0.90 -2.87
CA ILE A 60 -9.18 0.14 -4.09
C ILE A 60 -8.53 0.85 -5.28
N ASN A 61 -7.68 0.12 -5.99
CA ASN A 61 -7.03 0.63 -7.19
C ASN A 61 -7.66 0.00 -8.44
N PHE A 62 -8.36 0.81 -9.23
CA PHE A 62 -8.79 0.42 -10.57
C PHE A 62 -7.65 0.68 -11.55
N ARG A 63 -7.11 -0.38 -12.14
CA ARG A 63 -6.02 -0.29 -13.12
C ARG A 63 -6.51 -0.81 -14.45
N HIS A 64 -6.27 -0.05 -15.52
CA HIS A 64 -6.36 -0.56 -16.87
C HIS A 64 -5.05 -1.27 -17.21
N THR A 65 -5.13 -2.37 -17.95
CA THR A 65 -3.98 -2.99 -18.60
C THR A 65 -3.72 -2.31 -19.93
N GLU A 66 -2.50 -2.41 -20.46
CA GLU A 66 -2.14 -1.83 -21.76
C GLU A 66 -2.82 -2.54 -22.96
N ASP A 67 -3.50 -3.68 -22.75
CA ASP A 67 -4.30 -4.39 -23.77
C ASP A 67 -5.64 -3.69 -24.02
N TYR A 68 -5.60 -2.45 -24.51
CA TYR A 68 -6.73 -1.78 -25.12
C TYR A 68 -6.89 -2.32 -26.56
N ARG A 69 -8.06 -2.89 -26.89
CA ARG A 69 -8.43 -3.33 -28.25
C ARG A 69 -9.65 -2.62 -28.75
#